data_AF-A0AAU3JDR6-F1
#
_entry.id   AF-A0AAU3JDR6-F1
#
_cell.length_a   1.000
_cell.length_b   1.000
_cell.length_c   1.000
_cell.angle_alpha   90.00
_cell.angle_beta   90.00
_cell.angle_gamma   90.00
#
_symmetry.space_group_name_H-M   'P 1'
#
loop_
_entity.id
_entity.type
_entity.pdbx_description
1 polymer ?
#
loop_
_entity_poly.entity_id
_entity_poly.type
_entity_poly.pdbx_seq_one_letter_code
_entity_poly.pdbx_strand_id
1 'polypeptide(L)'
;MDLQRDLWILVFATHPDHAITLFHDQAENLADPTLRQLFLAYDHAHDLDPDDPRIDDLARRIAEAHRERYGPDEAPQLDTASEIPALIQGTVNASSPAWHRLGTLIRAQLDA
;
A
#
# COMPACT_ATOMS: atom_id res chain seq x y z
N MET A 1 -1.99 5.80 -12.68
CA MET A 1 -3.35 6.28 -12.31
C MET A 1 -4.43 5.22 -12.50
N ASP A 2 -4.33 4.30 -13.48
CA ASP A 2 -5.42 3.33 -13.72
C ASP A 2 -5.44 2.20 -12.67
N LEU A 3 -4.28 1.69 -12.24
CA LEU A 3 -4.25 0.49 -11.41
C LEU A 3 -4.70 0.69 -9.96
N GLN A 4 -4.38 1.82 -9.32
CA GLN A 4 -4.94 2.11 -8.00
C GLN A 4 -6.45 2.25 -8.07
N ARG A 5 -6.96 2.86 -9.14
CA ARG A 5 -8.39 2.96 -9.38
C ARG A 5 -9.01 1.57 -9.58
N ASP A 6 -8.35 0.69 -10.33
CA ASP A 6 -8.78 -0.70 -10.54
C ASP A 6 -8.75 -1.51 -9.24
N LEU A 7 -7.77 -1.29 -8.37
CA LEU A 7 -7.68 -1.92 -7.05
C LEU A 7 -8.86 -1.52 -6.17
N TRP A 8 -9.22 -0.23 -6.14
CA TRP A 8 -10.36 0.25 -5.38
C TRP A 8 -11.71 -0.15 -5.99
N ILE A 9 -11.78 -0.28 -7.32
CA ILE A 9 -12.94 -0.88 -8.00
C ILE A 9 -13.07 -2.35 -7.58
N LEU A 10 -11.98 -3.11 -7.49
CA LEU A 10 -11.98 -4.50 -7.05
C LEU A 10 -12.39 -4.63 -5.57
N VAL A 11 -11.87 -3.77 -4.69
CA VAL A 11 -12.26 -3.73 -3.26
C VAL A 11 -13.74 -3.37 -3.12
N PHE A 12 -14.22 -2.37 -3.85
CA PHE A 12 -15.64 -2.00 -3.85
C PHE A 12 -16.53 -3.12 -4.41
N ALA A 13 -16.11 -3.79 -5.48
CA ALA A 13 -16.89 -4.86 -6.11
C ALA A 13 -16.99 -6.12 -5.24
N THR A 14 -15.98 -6.39 -4.41
CA THR A 14 -15.93 -7.59 -3.56
C THR A 14 -16.42 -7.32 -2.13
N HIS A 15 -16.22 -6.11 -1.62
CA HIS A 15 -16.53 -5.74 -0.23
C HIS A 15 -17.03 -4.28 -0.12
N PRO A 16 -18.22 -3.97 -0.67
CA PRO A 16 -18.72 -2.60 -0.80
C PRO A 16 -18.94 -1.87 0.53
N ASP A 17 -19.44 -2.56 1.56
CA ASP A 17 -19.72 -1.96 2.88
C ASP A 17 -18.41 -1.57 3.62
N HIS A 18 -17.33 -2.31 3.41
CA HIS A 18 -16.00 -1.98 3.95
C HIS A 18 -15.30 -0.90 3.12
N ALA A 19 -15.51 -0.89 1.80
CA ALA A 19 -14.91 0.07 0.90
C ALA A 19 -15.30 1.52 1.25
N ILE A 20 -16.55 1.77 1.65
CA ILE A 20 -17.04 3.12 2.01
C ILE A 20 -16.26 3.70 3.20
N THR A 21 -16.06 2.92 4.26
CA THR A 21 -15.27 3.34 5.43
C THR A 21 -13.81 3.55 5.06
N LEU A 22 -13.23 2.62 4.29
CA LEU A 22 -11.85 2.71 3.83
C LEU A 22 -11.61 3.91 2.90
N PHE A 23 -12.60 4.32 2.09
CA PHE A 23 -12.53 5.52 1.26
C PHE A 23 -12.49 6.81 2.10
N HIS A 24 -13.22 6.86 3.21
CA HIS A 24 -13.20 8.02 4.10
C HIS A 24 -11.82 8.19 4.75
N ASP A 25 -11.27 7.11 5.30
CA ASP A 25 -9.91 7.09 5.86
C ASP A 25 -8.85 7.43 4.80
N GLN A 26 -9.02 6.92 3.57
CA GLN A 26 -8.11 7.23 2.48
C GLN A 26 -8.18 8.70 2.04
N ALA A 27 -9.38 9.29 2.02
CA ALA A 27 -9.56 10.70 1.68
C ALA A 27 -8.89 11.63 2.70
N GLU A 28 -8.98 11.31 4.00
CA GLU A 28 -8.26 12.04 5.05
C GLU A 28 -6.74 11.86 4.93
N ASN A 29 -6.28 10.65 4.59
CA ASN A 29 -4.85 10.39 4.36
C ASN A 29 -4.29 11.13 3.14
N LEU A 30 -5.06 11.24 2.05
CA LEU A 30 -4.63 11.96 0.85
C LEU A 30 -4.68 13.49 1.02
N ALA A 31 -5.30 13.99 2.09
CA ALA A 31 -5.24 15.40 2.46
C ALA A 31 -3.85 15.79 3.01
N ASP A 32 -3.08 14.82 3.55
CA ASP A 32 -1.68 15.03 3.92
C ASP A 32 -0.78 15.01 2.67
N PRO A 33 -0.07 16.12 2.37
CA PRO A 33 0.81 16.19 1.20
C PRO A 33 1.93 15.15 1.18
N THR A 34 2.40 14.70 2.34
CA THR A 34 3.48 13.73 2.49
C THR A 34 2.98 12.32 2.14
N LEU A 35 1.82 11.94 2.68
CA LEU A 35 1.17 10.66 2.36
C LEU A 35 0.73 10.62 0.90
N ARG A 36 0.24 11.73 0.36
CA ARG A 36 -0.08 11.85 -1.06
C ARG A 36 1.14 11.63 -1.96
N GLN A 37 2.31 12.15 -1.59
CA GLN A 37 3.53 11.91 -2.36
C GLN A 37 4.00 10.45 -2.31
N LEU A 38 3.89 9.81 -1.14
CA LEU A 38 4.16 8.38 -1.01
C LEU A 38 3.22 7.55 -1.88
N PHE A 39 1.95 7.93 -1.92
CA PHE A 39 0.94 7.28 -2.74
C PHE A 39 1.24 7.36 -4.24
N LEU A 40 1.62 8.53 -4.73
CA LEU A 40 2.02 8.73 -6.13
C LEU A 40 3.31 7.98 -6.47
N ALA A 41 4.28 7.96 -5.55
CA ALA A 41 5.51 7.20 -5.72
C ALA A 41 5.25 5.68 -5.77
N TYR A 42 4.30 5.19 -4.95
CA TYR A 42 3.82 3.82 -5.00
C TYR A 42 3.16 3.51 -6.35
N ASP A 43 2.24 4.34 -6.84
CA ASP A 43 1.62 4.17 -8.16
C ASP A 43 2.68 4.11 -9.27
N HIS A 44 3.66 5.01 -9.25
CA HIS A 44 4.72 5.05 -10.24
C HIS A 44 5.66 3.84 -10.20
N ALA A 45 5.82 3.21 -9.02
CA ALA A 45 6.66 2.02 -8.88
C ALA A 45 6.16 0.83 -9.71
N HIS A 46 4.92 0.85 -10.18
CA HIS A 46 4.37 -0.18 -11.06
C HIS A 46 5.21 -0.37 -12.33
N ASP A 47 5.59 0.75 -12.95
CA ASP A 47 6.26 0.81 -14.25
C ASP A 47 7.79 0.76 -14.14
N LEU A 48 8.30 0.67 -12.91
CA LEU A 48 9.74 0.58 -12.66
C LEU A 48 10.27 -0.83 -12.89
N ASP A 49 11.55 -0.90 -13.22
CA ASP A 49 12.27 -2.17 -13.19
C ASP A 49 12.37 -2.65 -11.72
N PRO A 50 12.15 -3.94 -11.41
CA PRO A 50 12.25 -4.46 -10.05
C PRO A 50 13.63 -4.29 -9.41
N ASP A 51 14.71 -4.10 -10.17
CA ASP A 51 16.04 -3.82 -9.64
C ASP A 51 16.35 -2.31 -9.53
N ASP A 52 15.38 -1.43 -9.82
CA ASP A 52 15.56 0.00 -9.72
C ASP A 52 15.77 0.46 -8.26
N PRO A 53 16.86 1.19 -7.94
CA PRO A 53 17.18 1.61 -6.57
C PRO A 53 16.12 2.54 -5.96
N ARG A 54 15.24 3.14 -6.77
CA ARG A 54 14.11 3.94 -6.28
C ARG A 54 13.10 3.08 -5.51
N ILE A 55 13.05 1.77 -5.75
CA ILE A 55 12.17 0.85 -5.03
C ILE A 55 12.64 0.70 -3.58
N ASP A 56 13.94 0.57 -3.36
CA ASP A 56 14.53 0.46 -2.02
C ASP A 56 14.32 1.74 -1.19
N ASP A 57 14.53 2.92 -1.80
CA ASP A 57 14.26 4.20 -1.14
C ASP A 57 12.78 4.37 -0.79
N LEU A 58 11.89 3.99 -1.70
CA LEU A 58 10.46 4.05 -1.48
C LEU A 58 10.01 3.12 -0.35
N ALA A 59 10.53 1.88 -0.31
CA ALA A 59 10.25 0.93 0.77
C ALA A 59 10.60 1.51 2.14
N ARG A 60 11.76 2.17 2.23
CA ARG A 60 12.24 2.83 3.46
C ARG A 60 11.32 3.96 3.90
N ARG A 61 10.96 4.85 2.99
CA ARG A 61 10.07 5.98 3.31
C ARG A 61 8.68 5.52 3.75
N ILE A 62 8.16 4.44 3.16
CA ILE A 62 6.87 3.84 3.58
C ILE A 62 6.98 3.26 4.99
N ALA A 63 8.06 2.52 5.30
CA ALA A 63 8.28 1.95 6.63
C ALA A 63 8.46 3.05 7.70
N GLU A 64 9.19 4.13 7.40
CA GLU A 64 9.33 5.29 8.28
C GLU A 64 7.98 5.96 8.57
N ALA A 65 7.19 6.26 7.53
CA ALA A 65 5.86 6.85 7.70
C ALA A 65 4.92 5.95 8.51
N HIS A 66 5.03 4.63 8.33
CA HIS A 66 4.27 3.66 9.12
C HIS A 66 4.66 3.71 10.61
N ARG A 67 5.96 3.71 10.93
CA ARG A 67 6.43 3.80 12.32
C ARG A 67 6.06 5.13 12.98
N GLU A 68 6.13 6.24 12.23
CA GLU A 68 5.74 7.57 12.74
C GLU A 68 4.25 7.64 13.06
N ARG A 69 3.42 6.99 12.24
CA ARG A 69 1.96 7.03 12.39
C ARG A 69 1.42 6.10 13.48
N TYR A 70 2.00 4.91 13.62
CA TYR A 70 1.45 3.85 14.48
C TYR A 70 2.34 3.52 15.69
N GLY A 71 3.55 4.08 15.78
CA GLY A 71 4.51 3.71 16.81
C GLY A 71 5.05 2.27 16.64
N PRO A 72 6.03 1.86 17.47
CA PRO A 72 6.65 0.54 17.37
C PRO A 72 5.77 -0.62 17.86
N ASP A 73 4.75 -0.36 18.69
CA ASP A 73 3.96 -1.40 19.38
C ASP A 73 2.55 -1.60 18.79
N GLU A 74 2.12 -0.77 17.85
CA GLU A 74 0.76 -0.79 17.32
C GLU A 74 0.77 -1.04 15.81
N ALA A 75 1.32 -2.18 15.38
CA ALA A 75 1.08 -2.63 14.01
C ALA A 75 -0.44 -2.64 13.80
N PRO A 76 -0.97 -1.96 12.76
CA PRO A 76 -2.39 -1.96 12.50
C PRO A 76 -2.81 -3.42 12.39
N GLN A 77 -3.71 -3.84 13.27
CA GLN A 77 -4.43 -5.09 13.11
C GLN A 77 -5.33 -4.89 11.89
N LEU A 78 -4.74 -5.03 10.70
CA LEU A 78 -5.47 -5.44 9.52
C LEU A 78 -6.18 -6.70 9.96
N ASP A 79 -7.48 -6.57 10.17
CA ASP A 79 -8.35 -7.66 10.59
C ASP A 79 -8.00 -8.85 9.70
N THR A 80 -7.25 -9.79 10.27
CA THR A 80 -6.52 -10.81 9.51
C THR A 80 -7.49 -11.87 9.01
N ALA A 81 -8.76 -11.76 9.44
CA ALA A 81 -9.92 -12.47 8.96
C ALA A 81 -10.58 -11.81 7.73
N SER A 82 -10.20 -10.58 7.36
CA SER A 82 -10.73 -9.91 6.17
C SER A 82 -10.07 -10.48 4.91
N GLU A 83 -10.86 -10.86 3.91
CA GLU A 83 -10.36 -11.35 2.61
C GLU A 83 -9.77 -10.21 1.75
N ILE A 84 -10.03 -8.96 2.13
CA ILE A 84 -9.65 -7.74 1.40
C ILE A 84 -8.12 -7.58 1.27
N PRO A 85 -7.30 -7.68 2.34
CA PRO A 85 -5.85 -7.51 2.24
C PRO A 85 -5.20 -8.60 1.38
N ALA A 86 -5.72 -9.83 1.46
CA ALA A 86 -5.25 -10.97 0.65
C ALA A 86 -5.56 -10.77 -0.85
N LEU A 87 -6.78 -10.31 -1.17
CA LEU A 87 -7.20 -10.00 -2.54
C LEU A 87 -6.36 -8.87 -3.16
N ILE A 88 -6.15 -7.79 -2.39
CA ILE A 88 -5.31 -6.67 -2.78
C ILE A 88 -3.88 -7.14 -3.05
N GLN A 89 -3.27 -7.87 -2.11
CA GLN A 89 -1.89 -8.34 -2.23
C GLN A 89 -1.74 -9.30 -3.41
N GLY A 90 -2.69 -10.19 -3.66
CA GLY A 90 -2.71 -11.09 -4.81
C GLY A 90 -2.74 -10.34 -6.14
N THR A 91 -3.59 -9.32 -6.24
CA THR A 91 -3.73 -8.49 -7.45
C THR A 91 -2.47 -7.67 -7.72
N VAL A 92 -1.91 -7.02 -6.68
CA VAL A 92 -0.66 -6.24 -6.77
C VAL A 92 0.51 -7.12 -7.21
N ASN A 93 0.68 -8.29 -6.59
CA ASN A 93 1.75 -9.23 -6.92
C ASN A 93 1.66 -9.76 -8.35
N ALA A 94 0.44 -9.98 -8.86
CA ALA A 94 0.21 -10.44 -10.22
C ALA A 94 0.41 -9.34 -11.28
N SER A 95 0.31 -8.06 -10.87
CA SER A 95 0.32 -6.92 -11.79
C SER A 95 1.73 -6.37 -12.05
N SER A 96 2.62 -6.35 -11.05
CA SER A 96 3.98 -5.80 -11.21
C SER A 96 5.05 -6.51 -10.37
N PRO A 97 6.16 -6.97 -10.99
CA PRO A 97 7.32 -7.49 -10.28
C PRO A 97 7.96 -6.46 -9.32
N ALA A 98 7.97 -5.17 -9.70
CA ALA A 98 8.51 -4.10 -8.89
C ALA A 98 7.72 -3.89 -7.59
N TRP A 99 6.39 -3.96 -7.68
CA TRP A 99 5.53 -3.92 -6.50
C TRP A 99 5.64 -5.14 -5.60
N HIS A 100 5.82 -6.33 -6.19
CA HIS A 100 6.07 -7.53 -5.40
C HIS A 100 7.34 -7.40 -4.55
N ARG A 101 8.43 -6.88 -5.15
CA ARG A 101 9.66 -6.58 -4.43
C ARG A 101 9.45 -5.50 -3.37
N LEU A 102 8.78 -4.40 -3.73
CA LEU A 102 8.49 -3.30 -2.80
C LEU A 102 7.77 -3.79 -1.53
N GLY A 103 6.71 -4.60 -1.69
CA GLY A 103 5.99 -5.19 -0.55
C GLY A 103 6.85 -6.11 0.31
N THR A 104 7.80 -6.83 -0.29
CA THR A 104 8.75 -7.68 0.43
C THR A 104 9.75 -6.86 1.25
N LEU A 105 10.27 -5.76 0.67
CA LEU A 105 11.19 -4.85 1.36
C LEU A 105 10.51 -4.10 2.51
N ILE A 106 9.27 -3.65 2.33
CA ILE A 106 8.52 -2.97 3.40
C ILE A 106 8.33 -3.92 4.59
N ARG A 107 7.90 -5.16 4.37
CA ARG A 107 7.76 -6.16 5.45
C ARG A 107 9.09 -6.39 6.18
N ALA A 108 10.17 -6.62 5.43
CA ALA A 108 11.49 -6.83 6.02
C ALA A 108 11.97 -5.65 6.88
N GLN A 109 11.58 -4.41 6.54
CA GLN A 109 11.91 -3.23 7.34
C GLN A 109 11.01 -3.04 8.57
N LEU A 110 9.77 -3.51 8.52
CA LEU A 110 8.86 -3.44 9.67
C LEU A 110 9.13 -4.54 10.70
N ASP A 111 9.65 -5.69 10.25
CA ASP A 111 10.06 -6.81 11.12
C ASP A 111 11.45 -6.63 11.77
N ALA A 112 12.18 -5.56 11.41
CA ALA A 112 13.55 -5.24 11.86
C ALA A 112 13.56 -4.18 12.98
#